data_AF-A0A953Q022-F1
#
_entry.id   AF-A0A953Q022-F1
#
_cell.length_a   1.000
_cell.length_b   1.000
_cell.length_c   1.000
_cell.angle_alpha   90.00
_cell.angle_beta   90.00
_cell.angle_gamma   90.00
#
_symmetry.space_group_name_H-M   'P 1'
#
loop_
_entity.id
_entity.type
_entity.pdbx_description
1 polymer ?
#
loop_
_entity_poly.entity_id
_entity_poly.type
_entity_poly.pdbx_seq_one_letter_code
_entity_poly.pdbx_strand_id
1 'polypeptide(L)'
;MRREKANRPYLFGLGLTLIVATGLLAAARFTLPFGAWKRLSSRPVISPQGTGFESAGTFNPAVVEKDGKIVMLYRAQDKKGTSTLGYATSEDGVHFERWSKPVFGPEAPYEKGGGTEDPRIVKIGDTYYMTYTGYNNVNGVGKDKRDAQLCLATSKDLIHWTRQGVILPAYKGRWNTAWTKSGAIVPEKINGKYWMYYLGGASDTGGEVGVASSTDLLHWTDALDHPVAATRPGQFDSKVAEPGPPSNSAPIS
;
A
#
# COMPACT_ATOMS: atom_id res chain seq x y z
N MET A 1 53.34 -65.38 24.04
CA MET A 1 53.88 -64.26 23.23
C MET A 1 52.89 -63.97 22.10
N ARG A 2 52.70 -62.68 21.72
CA ARG A 2 51.80 -62.16 20.65
C ARG A 2 50.28 -62.14 20.90
N ARG A 3 49.66 -61.13 20.24
CA ARG A 3 48.25 -60.66 20.20
C ARG A 3 47.48 -61.42 19.09
N GLU A 4 46.16 -61.33 18.86
CA GLU A 4 45.24 -60.17 18.74
C GLU A 4 43.77 -60.51 19.14
N LYS A 5 43.03 -59.56 19.76
CA LYS A 5 41.83 -58.82 19.27
C LYS A 5 40.64 -59.71 18.79
N ALA A 6 39.37 -59.47 19.12
CA ALA A 6 38.66 -58.32 19.77
C ALA A 6 37.48 -58.86 20.66
N ASN A 7 36.44 -58.15 21.12
CA ASN A 7 35.96 -56.77 20.92
C ASN A 7 35.17 -56.21 22.15
N ARG A 8 34.02 -55.55 21.93
CA ARG A 8 33.06 -54.92 22.86
C ARG A 8 31.63 -55.00 22.23
N PRO A 9 30.49 -54.58 22.86
CA PRO A 9 30.33 -53.86 24.14
C PRO A 9 29.22 -54.39 25.11
N TYR A 10 29.15 -53.76 26.28
CA TYR A 10 28.00 -53.80 27.19
C TYR A 10 26.86 -52.89 26.69
N LEU A 11 25.60 -53.32 26.82
CA LEU A 11 24.42 -52.49 26.57
C LEU A 11 23.92 -51.85 27.86
N PHE A 12 24.16 -50.54 28.02
CA PHE A 12 23.41 -49.71 28.97
C PHE A 12 22.05 -49.37 28.35
N GLY A 13 20.97 -49.89 28.93
CA GLY A 13 19.61 -49.51 28.55
C GLY A 13 19.23 -48.15 29.12
N LEU A 14 19.49 -47.06 28.39
CA LEU A 14 18.87 -45.76 28.68
C LEU A 14 17.39 -45.82 28.30
N GLY A 15 16.50 -45.62 29.27
CA GLY A 15 15.08 -45.42 29.01
C GLY A 15 14.83 -44.07 28.33
N LEU A 16 14.55 -44.08 27.03
CA LEU A 16 14.19 -42.87 26.29
C LEU A 16 12.69 -42.62 26.39
N THR A 17 12.25 -41.91 27.45
CA THR A 17 10.86 -41.45 27.56
C THR A 17 10.65 -40.29 26.60
N LEU A 18 10.10 -40.57 25.42
CA LEU A 18 9.80 -39.57 24.40
C LEU A 18 8.57 -38.75 24.84
N ILE A 19 8.79 -37.63 25.54
CA ILE A 19 7.73 -36.66 25.83
C ILE A 19 7.41 -35.92 24.53
N VAL A 20 6.44 -36.44 23.78
CA VAL A 20 5.84 -35.71 22.65
C VAL A 20 4.94 -34.63 23.22
N ALA A 21 5.51 -33.44 23.45
CA ALA A 21 4.74 -32.26 23.81
C ALA A 21 3.90 -31.81 22.60
N THR A 22 2.67 -32.35 22.48
CA THR A 22 1.67 -31.87 21.53
C THR A 22 1.19 -30.49 21.93
N GLY A 23 1.97 -29.47 21.59
CA GLY A 23 1.59 -28.06 21.73
C GLY A 23 0.43 -27.75 20.81
N LEU A 24 -0.80 -27.87 21.32
CA LEU A 24 -1.99 -27.30 20.71
C LEU A 24 -1.86 -25.77 20.74
N LEU A 25 -1.22 -25.23 19.71
CA LEU A 25 -1.29 -23.81 19.37
C LEU A 25 -2.75 -23.49 19.05
N ALA A 26 -3.49 -23.05 20.06
CA ALA A 26 -4.78 -22.42 19.86
C ALA A 26 -4.58 -21.23 18.93
N ALA A 27 -5.00 -21.35 17.68
CA ALA A 27 -4.97 -20.25 16.73
C ALA A 27 -5.74 -19.08 17.35
N ALA A 28 -5.02 -17.98 17.66
CA ALA A 28 -5.61 -16.80 18.26
C ALA A 28 -6.76 -16.34 17.36
N ARG A 29 -7.98 -16.31 17.89
CA ARG A 29 -9.16 -15.84 17.15
C ARG A 29 -9.04 -14.34 16.93
N PHE A 30 -8.43 -13.96 15.81
CA PHE A 30 -8.35 -12.57 15.40
C PHE A 30 -9.76 -12.05 15.14
N THR A 31 -10.22 -11.17 16.03
CA THR A 31 -11.47 -10.44 15.84
C THR A 31 -11.13 -9.17 15.07
N LEU A 32 -11.79 -8.94 13.94
CA LEU A 32 -11.58 -7.72 13.17
C LEU A 32 -11.93 -6.51 14.05
N PRO A 33 -11.11 -5.44 14.07
CA PRO A 33 -11.39 -4.23 14.84
C PRO A 33 -12.53 -3.38 14.24
N PHE A 34 -13.20 -3.88 13.20
CA PHE A 34 -14.32 -3.24 12.52
C PHE A 34 -15.43 -4.28 12.24
N GLY A 35 -16.67 -3.83 12.36
CA GLY A 35 -17.86 -4.64 12.06
C GLY A 35 -18.28 -4.59 10.58
N ALA A 36 -19.51 -5.00 10.30
CA ALA A 36 -20.09 -4.92 8.96
C ALA A 36 -20.39 -3.46 8.57
N TRP A 37 -19.82 -3.01 7.46
CA TRP A 37 -20.06 -1.67 6.91
C TRP A 37 -21.46 -1.54 6.29
N LYS A 38 -22.17 -0.47 6.65
CA LYS A 38 -23.46 -0.11 6.04
C LYS A 38 -23.28 1.08 5.11
N ARG A 39 -23.91 1.05 3.92
CA ARG A 39 -23.91 2.18 2.99
C ARG A 39 -24.85 3.27 3.52
N LEU A 40 -24.33 4.47 3.73
CA LEU A 40 -25.13 5.64 4.15
C LEU A 40 -25.81 6.38 2.99
N SER A 41 -25.36 6.13 1.75
CA SER A 41 -25.95 6.69 0.53
C SER A 41 -26.19 5.60 -0.52
N SER A 42 -27.28 5.75 -1.28
CA SER A 42 -27.61 4.97 -2.48
C SER A 42 -26.94 5.51 -3.75
N ARG A 43 -26.34 6.70 -3.69
CA ARG A 43 -25.63 7.37 -4.79
C ARG A 43 -24.15 7.58 -4.45
N PRO A 44 -23.23 7.65 -5.44
CA PRO A 44 -21.85 8.03 -5.19
C PRO A 44 -21.75 9.39 -4.49
N VAL A 45 -20.88 9.50 -3.46
CA VAL A 45 -20.63 10.77 -2.74
C VAL A 45 -19.85 11.79 -3.59
N ILE A 46 -19.10 11.30 -4.58
CA ILE A 46 -18.43 12.08 -5.62
C ILE A 46 -18.72 11.40 -6.97
N SER A 47 -18.96 12.19 -8.02
CA SER A 47 -19.14 11.72 -9.40
C SER A 47 -18.38 12.62 -10.39
N PRO A 48 -18.05 12.12 -11.61
CA PRO A 48 -17.46 12.93 -12.66
C PRO A 48 -18.38 14.10 -13.05
N GLN A 49 -17.81 15.25 -13.37
CA GLN A 49 -18.59 16.44 -13.73
C GLN A 49 -17.81 17.40 -14.67
N GLY A 50 -18.57 18.25 -15.37
CA GLY A 50 -18.01 19.26 -16.26
C GLY A 50 -17.17 18.70 -17.41
N THR A 51 -16.17 19.46 -17.83
CA THR A 51 -15.30 19.15 -18.99
C THR A 51 -13.80 19.15 -18.66
N GLY A 52 -13.44 19.38 -17.39
CA GLY A 52 -12.07 19.53 -16.92
C GLY A 52 -11.41 18.24 -16.43
N PHE A 53 -10.55 18.38 -15.41
CA PHE A 53 -9.68 17.33 -14.85
C PHE A 53 -10.41 16.11 -14.27
N GLU A 54 -11.72 16.23 -14.01
CA GLU A 54 -12.57 15.22 -13.38
C GLU A 54 -13.76 14.82 -14.29
N SER A 55 -13.65 15.05 -15.59
CA SER A 55 -14.74 14.87 -16.55
C SER A 55 -14.92 13.43 -17.07
N ALA A 56 -13.95 12.54 -16.85
CA ALA A 56 -14.03 11.13 -17.27
C ALA A 56 -14.17 10.17 -16.07
N GLY A 57 -13.58 10.48 -14.92
CA GLY A 57 -13.62 9.60 -13.75
C GLY A 57 -13.30 10.31 -12.44
N THR A 58 -13.90 9.83 -11.35
CA THR A 58 -13.62 10.24 -9.96
C THR A 58 -13.71 9.01 -9.04
N PHE A 59 -12.58 8.54 -8.51
CA PHE A 59 -12.47 7.26 -7.80
C PHE A 59 -11.24 7.23 -6.87
N ASN A 60 -10.92 6.05 -6.31
CA ASN A 60 -9.72 5.74 -5.50
C ASN A 60 -9.25 6.88 -4.57
N PRO A 61 -10.02 7.26 -3.54
CA PRO A 61 -9.68 8.37 -2.66
C PRO A 61 -8.75 7.97 -1.50
N ALA A 62 -7.92 8.91 -1.08
CA ALA A 62 -7.44 9.01 0.29
C ALA A 62 -8.44 9.84 1.11
N VAL A 63 -8.68 9.46 2.36
CA VAL A 63 -9.55 10.19 3.28
C VAL A 63 -8.85 10.31 4.63
N VAL A 64 -8.79 11.52 5.18
CA VAL A 64 -8.21 11.83 6.49
C VAL A 64 -9.08 12.83 7.24
N GLU A 65 -9.06 12.79 8.57
CA GLU A 65 -9.66 13.83 9.39
C GLU A 65 -8.65 14.97 9.63
N LYS A 66 -9.11 16.22 9.49
CA LYS A 66 -8.34 17.42 9.79
C LYS A 66 -9.29 18.51 10.29
N ASP A 67 -8.97 19.09 11.44
CA ASP A 67 -9.70 20.21 12.06
C ASP A 67 -11.22 19.97 12.20
N GLY A 68 -11.61 18.74 12.57
CA GLY A 68 -13.01 18.32 12.70
C GLY A 68 -13.75 18.11 11.36
N LYS A 69 -13.05 18.15 10.22
CA LYS A 69 -13.61 17.86 8.90
C LYS A 69 -12.98 16.63 8.27
N ILE A 70 -13.77 15.93 7.47
CA ILE A 70 -13.32 14.83 6.61
C ILE A 70 -12.76 15.45 5.33
N VAL A 71 -11.46 15.31 5.11
CA VAL A 71 -10.76 15.74 3.89
C VAL A 71 -10.56 14.54 2.98
N MET A 72 -10.98 14.67 1.72
CA MET A 72 -10.82 13.66 0.69
C MET A 72 -9.90 14.18 -0.43
N LEU A 73 -8.83 13.46 -0.72
CA LEU A 73 -8.07 13.59 -1.95
C LEU A 73 -8.49 12.45 -2.89
N TYR A 74 -9.28 12.75 -3.92
CA TYR A 74 -9.83 11.76 -4.84
C TYR A 74 -9.07 11.74 -6.17
N ARG A 75 -8.81 10.56 -6.72
CA ARG A 75 -8.29 10.46 -8.09
C ARG A 75 -9.37 10.93 -9.06
N ALA A 76 -9.04 11.96 -9.82
CA ALA A 76 -9.82 12.53 -10.90
C ALA A 76 -9.13 12.29 -12.23
N GLN A 77 -9.88 11.95 -13.28
CA GLN A 77 -9.34 11.69 -14.60
C GLN A 77 -10.03 12.54 -15.68
N ASP A 78 -9.23 13.12 -16.57
CA ASP A 78 -9.68 13.87 -17.75
C ASP A 78 -10.00 12.96 -18.94
N LYS A 79 -10.61 13.51 -20.00
CA LYS A 79 -10.93 12.76 -21.23
C LYS A 79 -9.71 12.21 -22.00
N LYS A 80 -8.49 12.58 -21.62
CA LYS A 80 -7.24 12.06 -22.21
C LYS A 80 -6.66 10.90 -21.39
N GLY A 81 -7.24 10.59 -20.23
CA GLY A 81 -6.75 9.57 -19.30
C GLY A 81 -5.76 10.10 -18.26
N THR A 82 -5.54 11.41 -18.18
CA THR A 82 -4.59 12.01 -17.22
C THR A 82 -5.20 12.02 -15.83
N SER A 83 -4.57 11.32 -14.88
CA SER A 83 -4.95 11.30 -13.48
C SER A 83 -4.39 12.51 -12.72
N THR A 84 -5.20 13.10 -11.86
CA THR A 84 -4.84 14.16 -10.89
C THR A 84 -5.61 13.93 -9.58
N LEU A 85 -5.25 14.61 -8.50
CA LEU A 85 -5.97 14.51 -7.23
C LEU A 85 -6.83 15.75 -7.01
N GLY A 86 -8.15 15.56 -7.02
CA GLY A 86 -9.12 16.57 -6.58
C GLY A 86 -9.17 16.66 -5.05
N TYR A 87 -9.58 17.82 -4.53
CA TYR A 87 -9.72 18.07 -3.10
C TYR A 87 -11.19 18.29 -2.75
N ALA A 88 -11.68 17.64 -1.71
CA ALA A 88 -13.02 17.83 -1.18
C ALA A 88 -13.07 17.75 0.35
N THR A 89 -14.04 18.44 0.95
CA THR A 89 -14.28 18.45 2.40
C THR A 89 -15.72 18.10 2.73
N SER A 90 -15.94 17.40 3.84
CA SER A 90 -17.26 17.06 4.37
C SER A 90 -17.27 17.17 5.89
N GLU A 91 -18.43 17.48 6.46
CA GLU A 91 -18.67 17.49 7.91
C GLU A 91 -19.42 16.22 8.38
N ASP A 92 -20.00 15.44 7.47
CA ASP A 92 -20.80 14.23 7.78
C ASP A 92 -20.32 12.96 7.05
N GLY A 93 -19.34 13.07 6.16
CA GLY A 93 -18.79 11.96 5.38
C GLY A 93 -19.66 11.50 4.21
N VAL A 94 -20.74 12.23 3.90
CA VAL A 94 -21.71 11.91 2.84
C VAL A 94 -21.85 13.06 1.84
N HIS A 95 -21.92 14.30 2.32
CA HIS A 95 -22.04 15.50 1.49
C HIS A 95 -20.68 16.21 1.41
N PHE A 96 -20.11 16.27 0.20
CA PHE A 96 -18.77 16.81 -0.04
C PHE A 96 -18.79 18.09 -0.87
N GLU A 97 -18.16 19.14 -0.33
CA GLU A 97 -17.81 20.36 -1.07
C GLU A 97 -16.47 20.14 -1.79
N ARG A 98 -16.39 20.48 -3.08
CA ARG A 98 -15.24 20.19 -3.96
C ARG A 98 -14.55 21.46 -4.42
N TRP A 99 -13.23 21.40 -4.55
CA TRP A 99 -12.47 22.47 -5.21
C TRP A 99 -12.59 22.38 -6.73
N SER A 100 -12.55 23.54 -7.41
CA SER A 100 -12.69 23.63 -8.88
C SER A 100 -11.42 23.27 -9.66
N LYS A 101 -10.32 22.96 -8.95
CA LYS A 101 -9.01 22.58 -9.48
C LYS A 101 -8.44 21.42 -8.67
N PRO A 102 -7.59 20.55 -9.25
CA PRO A 102 -6.87 19.54 -8.49
C PRO A 102 -5.85 20.20 -7.56
N VAL A 103 -5.58 19.54 -6.44
CA VAL A 103 -4.58 19.94 -5.44
C VAL A 103 -3.20 19.32 -5.70
N PHE A 104 -3.16 18.27 -6.53
CA PHE A 104 -1.94 17.58 -6.93
C PHE A 104 -2.10 17.03 -8.36
N GLY A 105 -1.11 17.24 -9.22
CA GLY A 105 -1.14 16.78 -10.61
C GLY A 105 0.25 16.41 -11.14
N PRO A 106 0.41 16.11 -12.43
CA PRO A 106 1.71 15.76 -12.99
C PRO A 106 2.64 16.96 -13.14
N GLU A 107 3.83 16.87 -12.55
CA GLU A 107 4.96 17.81 -12.74
C GLU A 107 6.28 17.06 -13.02
N ALA A 108 6.41 15.80 -12.59
CA ALA A 108 7.64 15.02 -12.73
C ALA A 108 7.64 14.12 -13.98
N PRO A 109 8.83 13.74 -14.52
CA PRO A 109 8.92 12.88 -15.71
C PRO A 109 8.22 11.52 -15.58
N TYR A 110 8.20 10.93 -14.37
CA TYR A 110 7.53 9.66 -14.07
C TYR A 110 5.99 9.77 -13.94
N GLU A 111 5.43 10.98 -14.07
CA GLU A 111 3.98 11.25 -14.04
C GLU A 111 3.44 11.61 -15.44
N LYS A 112 4.30 11.60 -16.47
CA LYS A 112 4.00 12.19 -17.78
C LYS A 112 2.95 11.39 -18.56
N GLY A 113 1.82 12.03 -18.87
CA GLY A 113 0.75 11.47 -19.70
C GLY A 113 -0.18 10.46 -19.00
N GLY A 114 0.24 9.85 -17.89
CA GLY A 114 -0.62 9.03 -17.03
C GLY A 114 -1.11 9.80 -15.80
N GLY A 115 -0.22 10.59 -15.18
CA GLY A 115 -0.55 11.49 -14.09
C GLY A 115 -0.20 10.95 -12.72
N THR A 116 -0.95 11.40 -11.72
CA THR A 116 -0.79 11.07 -10.30
C THR A 116 -2.02 10.31 -9.80
N GLU A 117 -1.84 9.09 -9.30
CA GLU A 117 -2.93 8.14 -9.08
C GLU A 117 -2.99 7.56 -7.65
N ASP A 118 -4.19 7.13 -7.26
CA ASP A 118 -4.48 6.24 -6.13
C ASP A 118 -3.79 6.59 -4.80
N PRO A 119 -4.00 7.83 -4.30
CA PRO A 119 -3.34 8.32 -3.10
C PRO A 119 -3.74 7.51 -1.86
N ARG A 120 -2.79 7.38 -0.93
CA ARG A 120 -3.00 6.89 0.44
C ARG A 120 -2.25 7.84 1.37
N ILE A 121 -2.90 8.31 2.44
CA ILE A 121 -2.36 9.38 3.29
C ILE A 121 -2.36 8.91 4.74
N VAL A 122 -1.24 9.13 5.44
CA VAL A 122 -1.14 8.99 6.89
C VAL A 122 -0.56 10.27 7.50
N LYS A 123 -1.02 10.67 8.68
CA LYS A 123 -0.41 11.75 9.46
C LYS A 123 0.53 11.14 10.50
N ILE A 124 1.81 11.54 10.48
CA ILE A 124 2.80 11.14 11.49
C ILE A 124 3.43 12.40 12.06
N GLY A 125 3.21 12.64 13.36
CA GLY A 125 3.48 13.94 13.98
C GLY A 125 2.69 15.05 13.28
N ASP A 126 3.39 16.11 12.86
CA ASP A 126 2.81 17.26 12.16
C ASP A 126 2.94 17.16 10.64
N THR A 127 3.25 15.99 10.07
CA THR A 127 3.43 15.82 8.62
C THR A 127 2.44 14.79 8.08
N TYR A 128 1.77 15.14 6.98
CA TYR A 128 1.03 14.19 6.15
C TYR A 128 1.98 13.59 5.11
N TYR A 129 2.01 12.26 5.06
CA TYR A 129 2.76 11.48 4.07
C TYR A 129 1.76 10.87 3.10
N MET A 130 1.83 11.27 1.83
CA MET A 130 1.02 10.74 0.75
C MET A 130 1.86 9.83 -0.12
N THR A 131 1.59 8.53 -0.07
CA THR A 131 2.02 7.59 -1.09
C THR A 131 1.04 7.67 -2.27
N TYR A 132 1.57 7.69 -3.49
CA TYR A 132 0.78 7.76 -4.72
C TYR A 132 1.48 7.00 -5.84
N THR A 133 0.76 6.70 -6.92
CA THR A 133 1.37 6.14 -8.14
C THR A 133 1.70 7.28 -9.09
N GLY A 134 2.98 7.44 -9.45
CA GLY A 134 3.37 8.21 -10.63
C GLY A 134 3.26 7.33 -11.86
N TYR A 135 2.40 7.69 -12.82
CA TYR A 135 2.18 6.90 -14.04
C TYR A 135 2.70 7.62 -15.29
N ASN A 136 3.71 7.04 -15.92
CA ASN A 136 4.25 7.46 -17.20
C ASN A 136 3.55 6.70 -18.33
N ASN A 137 2.71 7.42 -19.07
CA ASN A 137 1.86 6.90 -20.14
C ASN A 137 1.88 7.88 -21.34
N VAL A 138 3.08 8.14 -21.86
CA VAL A 138 3.24 8.99 -23.05
C VAL A 138 2.68 8.29 -24.29
N ASN A 139 1.88 9.02 -25.07
CA ASN A 139 1.33 8.52 -26.34
C ASN A 139 2.42 8.16 -27.35
N GLY A 140 2.18 7.10 -28.14
CA GLY A 140 3.14 6.61 -29.14
C GLY A 140 4.28 5.77 -28.57
N VAL A 141 4.37 5.59 -27.25
CA VAL A 141 5.33 4.69 -26.61
C VAL A 141 4.65 3.35 -26.33
N GLY A 142 5.36 2.25 -26.59
CA GLY A 142 4.85 0.88 -26.41
C GLY A 142 4.48 0.56 -24.96
N LYS A 143 3.63 -0.45 -24.76
CA LYS A 143 3.17 -0.87 -23.41
C LYS A 143 4.34 -1.26 -22.49
N ASP A 144 5.39 -1.84 -23.09
CA ASP A 144 6.69 -2.20 -22.50
C ASP A 144 7.47 -1.03 -21.91
N LYS A 145 7.10 0.21 -22.25
CA LYS A 145 7.76 1.46 -21.84
C LYS A 145 6.85 2.36 -21.01
N ARG A 146 5.69 1.85 -20.61
CA ARG A 146 4.83 2.50 -19.61
C ARG A 146 5.26 2.05 -18.23
N ASP A 147 5.32 2.99 -17.31
CA ASP A 147 5.89 2.75 -16.00
C ASP A 147 4.99 3.33 -14.91
N ALA A 148 4.71 2.52 -13.88
CA ALA A 148 3.93 2.92 -12.72
C ALA A 148 4.78 2.69 -11.47
N GLN A 149 5.15 3.79 -10.82
CA GLN A 149 6.12 3.82 -9.73
C GLN A 149 5.48 4.31 -8.44
N LEU A 150 5.83 3.68 -7.33
CA LEU A 150 5.38 4.13 -6.01
C LEU A 150 6.19 5.35 -5.58
N CYS A 151 5.49 6.47 -5.50
CA CYS A 151 6.03 7.78 -5.18
C CYS A 151 5.55 8.24 -3.79
N LEU A 152 6.28 9.21 -3.23
CA LEU A 152 5.94 9.88 -1.98
C LEU A 152 5.87 11.40 -2.18
N ALA A 153 4.89 12.02 -1.53
CA ALA A 153 4.83 13.45 -1.31
C ALA A 153 4.52 13.75 0.16
N THR A 154 4.96 14.90 0.65
CA THR A 154 4.73 15.35 2.05
C THR A 154 4.02 16.70 2.08
N SER A 155 3.13 16.89 3.05
CA SER A 155 2.40 18.15 3.27
C SER A 155 2.24 18.45 4.75
N LYS A 156 1.98 19.72 5.07
CA LYS A 156 1.57 20.20 6.40
C LYS A 156 0.07 20.49 6.52
N ASP A 157 -0.60 20.69 5.39
CA ASP A 157 -1.97 21.23 5.32
C ASP A 157 -2.93 20.47 4.40
N LEU A 158 -2.44 19.42 3.71
CA LEU A 158 -3.10 18.64 2.65
C LEU A 158 -3.31 19.39 1.33
N ILE A 159 -2.80 20.63 1.22
CA ILE A 159 -2.99 21.53 0.09
C ILE A 159 -1.67 21.73 -0.66
N HIS A 160 -0.61 22.06 0.06
CA HIS A 160 0.72 22.27 -0.52
C HIS A 160 1.56 21.02 -0.32
N TRP A 161 1.97 20.41 -1.43
CA TRP A 161 2.66 19.11 -1.46
C TRP A 161 4.08 19.22 -2.00
N THR A 162 5.05 18.70 -1.26
CA THR A 162 6.44 18.53 -1.72
C THR A 162 6.64 17.10 -2.19
N ARG A 163 6.96 16.90 -3.47
CA ARG A 163 7.35 15.56 -3.99
C ARG A 163 8.69 15.15 -3.42
N GLN A 164 8.75 13.96 -2.85
CA GLN A 164 9.98 13.29 -2.41
C GLN A 164 10.52 12.33 -3.49
N GLY A 165 9.71 12.00 -4.50
CA GLY A 165 10.09 11.17 -5.64
C GLY A 165 9.64 9.72 -5.53
N VAL A 166 10.22 8.86 -6.38
CA VAL A 166 9.99 7.41 -6.38
C VAL A 166 10.71 6.78 -5.18
N ILE A 167 9.97 6.10 -4.30
CA ILE A 167 10.51 5.54 -3.05
C ILE A 167 10.82 4.05 -3.09
N LEU A 168 10.18 3.28 -3.97
CA LEU A 168 10.50 1.87 -4.23
C LEU A 168 10.56 1.64 -5.75
N PRO A 169 11.68 1.99 -6.41
CA PRO A 169 11.80 1.86 -7.86
C PRO A 169 11.72 0.39 -8.30
N ALA A 170 10.68 0.03 -9.06
CA ALA A 170 10.39 -1.36 -9.42
C ALA A 170 11.59 -2.09 -10.07
N TYR A 171 12.33 -1.41 -10.96
CA TYR A 171 13.51 -1.94 -11.63
C TYR A 171 14.71 -2.28 -10.71
N LYS A 172 14.64 -1.97 -9.40
CA LYS A 172 15.61 -2.40 -8.38
C LYS A 172 15.05 -3.47 -7.42
N GLY A 173 13.79 -3.86 -7.60
CA GLY A 173 13.11 -4.84 -6.77
C GLY A 173 13.72 -6.23 -6.87
N ARG A 174 13.66 -7.00 -5.76
CA ARG A 174 14.16 -8.40 -5.73
C ARG A 174 13.20 -9.39 -6.37
N TRP A 175 11.91 -9.09 -6.29
CA TRP A 175 10.79 -9.90 -6.82
C TRP A 175 9.71 -9.04 -7.50
N ASN A 176 9.69 -7.75 -7.17
CA ASN A 176 8.75 -6.69 -7.53
C ASN A 176 9.22 -5.87 -8.76
N THR A 177 9.68 -6.54 -9.81
CA THR A 177 10.44 -5.92 -10.92
C THR A 177 9.61 -5.20 -12.00
N ALA A 178 8.29 -5.39 -12.04
CA ALA A 178 7.41 -4.75 -13.01
C ALA A 178 6.99 -3.33 -12.57
N TRP A 179 5.95 -3.21 -11.75
CA TRP A 179 5.46 -1.95 -11.18
C TRP A 179 5.43 -2.03 -9.65
N THR A 180 5.55 -0.88 -8.99
CA THR A 180 5.30 -0.72 -7.55
C THR A 180 4.21 0.32 -7.36
N LYS A 181 3.20 0.02 -6.53
CA LYS A 181 2.04 0.90 -6.33
C LYS A 181 1.51 0.80 -4.90
N SER A 182 0.50 1.60 -4.59
CA SER A 182 -0.46 1.32 -3.50
C SER A 182 0.17 1.13 -2.12
N GLY A 183 1.17 1.96 -1.80
CA GLY A 183 1.81 1.97 -0.48
C GLY A 183 0.85 2.39 0.63
N ALA A 184 0.73 1.58 1.68
CA ALA A 184 -0.02 1.84 2.89
C ALA A 184 0.96 1.86 4.08
N ILE A 185 1.39 3.07 4.47
CA ILE A 185 2.31 3.29 5.59
C ILE A 185 1.57 3.02 6.90
N VAL A 186 2.19 2.22 7.77
CA VAL A 186 1.74 1.98 9.15
C VAL A 186 2.04 3.24 9.97
N PRO A 187 1.06 3.82 10.69
CA PRO A 187 1.23 5.09 11.42
C PRO A 187 2.21 4.99 12.60
N GLU A 188 2.37 3.80 13.16
CA GLU A 188 3.19 3.54 14.35
C GLU A 188 4.57 2.97 13.99
N LYS A 189 5.57 3.29 14.81
CA LYS A 189 6.87 2.62 14.76
C LYS A 189 6.80 1.26 15.43
N ILE A 190 7.21 0.22 14.72
CA ILE A 190 7.36 -1.14 15.24
C ILE A 190 8.85 -1.48 15.25
N ASN A 191 9.39 -1.83 16.42
CA ASN A 191 10.82 -2.13 16.64
C ASN A 191 11.76 -1.03 16.12
N GLY A 192 11.40 0.24 16.37
CA GLY A 192 12.19 1.42 15.99
C GLY A 192 12.11 1.82 14.50
N LYS A 193 11.39 1.05 13.67
CA LYS A 193 11.22 1.30 12.23
C LYS A 193 9.77 1.66 11.89
N TYR A 194 9.60 2.44 10.83
CA TYR A 194 8.33 2.54 10.12
C TYR A 194 8.19 1.40 9.11
N TRP A 195 6.96 1.03 8.82
CA TRP A 195 6.62 -0.09 7.93
C TRP A 195 5.58 0.35 6.90
N MET A 196 5.62 -0.25 5.73
CA MET A 196 4.67 0.00 4.66
C MET A 196 4.37 -1.29 3.91
N TYR A 197 3.09 -1.60 3.77
CA TYR A 197 2.64 -2.61 2.80
C TYR A 197 2.49 -1.94 1.45
N TYR A 198 2.88 -2.59 0.36
CA TYR A 198 2.76 -2.02 -0.98
C TYR A 198 2.41 -3.11 -2.00
N LEU A 199 1.97 -2.74 -3.19
CA LEU A 199 1.77 -3.69 -4.29
C LEU A 199 3.07 -3.84 -5.10
N GLY A 200 3.60 -5.06 -5.17
CA GLY A 200 4.71 -5.44 -6.06
C GLY A 200 4.23 -6.32 -7.21
N GLY A 201 4.56 -5.94 -8.45
CA GLY A 201 3.87 -6.45 -9.66
C GLY A 201 2.53 -5.71 -9.82
N ALA A 202 2.13 -5.22 -10.99
CA ALA A 202 2.01 -5.93 -12.25
C ALA A 202 1.77 -4.93 -13.40
N SER A 203 2.11 -5.31 -14.64
CA SER A 203 1.30 -4.90 -15.80
C SER A 203 0.32 -6.00 -16.20
N ASP A 204 0.80 -7.24 -16.35
CA ASP A 204 0.02 -8.36 -16.94
C ASP A 204 0.11 -9.69 -16.17
N THR A 205 1.05 -9.84 -15.21
CA THR A 205 1.36 -11.11 -14.51
C THR A 205 0.64 -11.32 -13.17
N GLY A 206 -0.20 -10.38 -12.75
CA GLY A 206 -0.73 -10.32 -11.39
C GLY A 206 0.23 -9.63 -10.40
N GLY A 207 -0.30 -9.24 -9.24
CA GLY A 207 0.41 -8.40 -8.26
C GLY A 207 0.12 -8.81 -6.82
N GLU A 208 1.12 -8.64 -5.96
CA GLU A 208 1.16 -9.23 -4.62
C GLU A 208 1.57 -8.21 -3.56
N VAL A 209 1.22 -8.48 -2.30
CA VAL A 209 1.53 -7.56 -1.20
C VAL A 209 2.98 -7.73 -0.79
N GLY A 210 3.76 -6.68 -0.98
CA GLY A 210 5.10 -6.51 -0.43
C GLY A 210 5.09 -5.80 0.91
N VAL A 211 6.23 -5.85 1.60
CA VAL A 211 6.47 -5.09 2.83
C VAL A 211 7.84 -4.43 2.78
N ALA A 212 7.87 -3.13 3.06
CA ALA A 212 9.07 -2.31 3.13
C ALA A 212 9.20 -1.67 4.52
N SER A 213 10.42 -1.32 4.89
CA SER A 213 10.71 -0.59 6.12
C SER A 213 11.50 0.70 5.85
N SER A 214 11.39 1.65 6.78
CA SER A 214 12.12 2.92 6.75
C SER A 214 12.48 3.35 8.18
N THR A 215 13.55 4.14 8.32
CA THR A 215 13.92 4.81 9.59
C THR A 215 13.49 6.28 9.65
N ASP A 216 13.14 6.89 8.50
CA ASP A 216 12.92 8.33 8.35
C ASP A 216 11.67 8.73 7.55
N LEU A 217 10.88 7.74 7.07
CA LEU A 217 9.71 7.86 6.18
C LEU A 217 10.01 8.32 4.74
N LEU A 218 11.26 8.63 4.40
CA LEU A 218 11.66 9.11 3.07
C LEU A 218 12.36 8.01 2.28
N HIS A 219 13.30 7.31 2.91
CA HIS A 219 14.07 6.22 2.30
C HIS A 219 13.46 4.88 2.70
N TRP A 220 12.96 4.14 1.72
CA TRP A 220 12.28 2.86 1.91
C TRP A 220 13.12 1.71 1.33
N THR A 221 13.02 0.53 1.93
CA THR A 221 13.71 -0.67 1.47
C THR A 221 12.85 -1.90 1.73
N ASP A 222 12.77 -2.79 0.74
CA ASP A 222 12.06 -4.08 0.85
C ASP A 222 12.56 -4.85 2.06
N ALA A 223 11.66 -5.18 3.00
CA ALA A 223 12.01 -5.94 4.19
C ALA A 223 12.15 -7.45 3.89
N LEU A 224 11.47 -7.94 2.84
CA LEU A 224 11.51 -9.33 2.37
C LEU A 224 11.93 -9.40 0.89
N ASP A 225 12.50 -10.53 0.49
CA ASP A 225 12.81 -10.89 -0.91
C ASP A 225 11.68 -11.65 -1.61
N HIS A 226 10.52 -11.74 -0.95
CA HIS A 226 9.28 -12.37 -1.42
C HIS A 226 8.06 -11.55 -0.93
N PRO A 227 6.87 -11.73 -1.51
CA PRO A 227 5.65 -11.10 -1.01
C PRO A 227 5.30 -11.56 0.42
N VAL A 228 4.75 -10.66 1.23
CA VAL A 228 4.19 -10.99 2.55
C VAL A 228 2.76 -11.55 2.44
N ALA A 229 2.04 -11.24 1.35
CA ALA A 229 0.82 -11.96 0.99
C ALA A 229 0.74 -12.15 -0.54
N ALA A 230 0.76 -13.42 -0.95
CA ALA A 230 0.66 -13.86 -2.33
C ALA A 230 -0.80 -13.95 -2.81
N THR A 231 -0.99 -13.96 -4.14
CA THR A 231 -2.29 -14.27 -4.76
C THR A 231 -2.72 -15.71 -4.48
N ARG A 232 -4.03 -15.98 -4.50
CA ARG A 232 -4.60 -17.30 -4.17
C ARG A 232 -5.44 -17.84 -5.33
N PRO A 233 -4.98 -18.87 -6.06
CA PRO A 233 -5.74 -19.45 -7.17
C PRO A 233 -7.16 -19.87 -6.77
N GLY A 234 -8.14 -19.54 -7.63
CA GLY A 234 -9.56 -19.83 -7.38
C GLY A 234 -10.24 -18.96 -6.31
N GLN A 235 -9.54 -18.03 -5.67
CA GLN A 235 -10.10 -17.07 -4.70
C GLN A 235 -10.38 -15.69 -5.34
N PHE A 236 -10.99 -14.79 -4.57
CA PHE A 236 -11.30 -13.42 -5.03
C PHE A 236 -10.04 -12.61 -5.37
N ASP A 237 -8.93 -12.92 -4.70
CA ASP A 237 -7.58 -12.35 -4.83
C ASP A 237 -6.65 -13.24 -5.70
N SER A 238 -7.22 -13.92 -6.69
CA SER A 238 -6.50 -14.81 -7.61
C SER A 238 -5.69 -14.12 -8.72
N LYS A 239 -5.83 -12.78 -8.86
CA LYS A 239 -5.07 -11.97 -9.83
C LYS A 239 -4.25 -10.86 -9.19
N VAL A 240 -4.80 -10.20 -8.18
CA VAL A 240 -4.14 -9.11 -7.48
C VAL A 240 -4.51 -9.19 -6.00
N ALA A 241 -3.50 -9.14 -5.13
CA ALA A 241 -3.63 -8.84 -3.71
C ALA A 241 -3.02 -7.45 -3.46
N GLU A 242 -3.86 -6.43 -3.27
CA GLU A 242 -3.44 -5.02 -3.17
C GLU A 242 -3.73 -4.44 -1.77
N PRO A 243 -2.81 -3.69 -1.15
CA PRO A 243 -3.11 -2.95 0.08
C PRO A 243 -4.21 -1.91 -0.13
N GLY A 244 -5.20 -1.90 0.77
CA GLY A 244 -6.24 -0.87 0.82
C GLY A 244 -5.75 0.43 1.48
N PRO A 245 -6.54 1.05 2.39
CA PRO A 245 -6.08 2.21 3.14
C PRO A 245 -4.97 1.84 4.15
N PRO A 246 -4.17 2.82 4.62
CA PRO A 246 -3.38 2.63 5.83
C PRO A 246 -4.30 2.37 7.04
N SER A 247 -3.76 1.74 8.08
CA SER A 247 -4.48 1.66 9.36
C SER A 247 -4.54 3.06 9.99
N ASN A 248 -5.73 3.54 10.34
CA ASN A 248 -5.86 4.77 11.11
C ASN A 248 -5.45 4.52 12.56
N SER A 249 -4.55 5.35 13.09
CA SER A 249 -4.20 5.40 14.51
C SER A 249 -5.14 6.30 15.34
N ALA A 250 -6.24 6.77 14.75
CA ALA A 250 -7.25 7.51 15.47
C ALA A 250 -7.84 6.60 16.57
N PRO A 251 -7.71 6.95 17.87
CA PRO A 251 -8.46 6.24 18.90
C PRO A 251 -9.94 6.42 18.60
N ILE A 252 -10.70 5.32 18.64
CA ILE A 252 -12.16 5.39 18.64
C ILE A 252 -12.54 5.97 20.00
N SER A 253 -12.84 7.28 20.03
CA SER A 253 -13.37 8.01 21.18
C SER A 253 -14.85 7.73 21.38
#